data_AF-A0A9E8LUR4-F1
#
_entry.id   AF-A0A9E8LUR4-F1
#
_cell.length_a   1.000
_cell.length_b   1.000
_cell.length_c   1.000
_cell.angle_alpha   90.00
_cell.angle_beta   90.00
_cell.angle_gamma   90.00
#
_symmetry.space_group_name_H-M   'P 1'
#
loop_
_entity.id
_entity.type
_entity.pdbx_description
1 polymer ?
#
loop_
_entity_poly.entity_id
_entity_poly.type
_entity_poly.pdbx_seq_one_letter_code
_entity_poly.pdbx_strand_id
1 'polypeptide(L)'
;MLKVAGEDENMGHLSIIAKIDGSPSHLHRFHCHPLSKGPLLVKAALNVFGSKNGNVPYVPEDTFELRRLREDYESFVEDFKVSDKKDADAMAFEEGYGALLSVISHSYFDTYNNAVQAFAPYEGYCAEQYAMWKKVDYFNYRIKWYAETAPTVREKVLSEDFWNVSFSAKEMVKGLVHRLASLTQPSVSPETLKQVEVDLGIDDIPLNKDVEKFYLQLEESLERHLVESVKEPITN
;
A
#
# COMPACT_ATOMS: atom_id res chain seq x y z
N MET A 1 6.28 7.61 -3.50
CA MET A 1 5.72 6.94 -4.70
C MET A 1 4.83 7.88 -5.52
N LEU A 2 3.83 8.54 -4.93
CA LEU A 2 2.98 9.52 -5.64
C LEU A 2 3.79 10.64 -6.32
N LYS A 3 4.79 11.20 -5.63
CA LYS A 3 5.70 12.20 -6.20
C LYS A 3 6.46 11.70 -7.46
N VAL A 4 6.98 10.47 -7.42
CA VAL A 4 7.64 9.82 -8.57
C VAL A 4 6.65 9.64 -9.73
N ALA A 5 5.38 9.39 -9.40
CA ALA A 5 4.29 9.23 -10.34
C ALA A 5 3.75 10.56 -10.92
N GLY A 6 4.23 11.71 -10.43
CA GLY A 6 3.69 13.03 -10.77
C GLY A 6 2.29 13.31 -10.19
N GLU A 7 1.89 12.58 -9.15
CA GLU A 7 0.55 12.62 -8.54
C GLU A 7 0.53 13.49 -7.27
N ASP A 8 -0.64 13.96 -6.85
CA ASP A 8 -0.81 14.72 -5.61
C ASP A 8 -0.44 13.88 -4.38
N GLU A 9 0.61 14.28 -3.67
CA GLU A 9 1.13 13.62 -2.46
C GLU A 9 0.09 13.57 -1.34
N ASN A 10 -0.89 14.48 -1.33
CA ASN A 10 -1.98 14.48 -0.35
C ASN A 10 -2.79 13.18 -0.41
N MET A 11 -2.83 12.48 -1.55
CA MET A 11 -3.50 11.19 -1.67
C MET A 11 -2.82 10.07 -0.86
N GLY A 12 -1.64 10.32 -0.27
CA GLY A 12 -0.91 9.33 0.54
C GLY A 12 -1.72 8.77 1.70
N HIS A 13 -2.68 9.53 2.24
CA HIS A 13 -3.58 9.07 3.29
C HIS A 13 -4.44 7.86 2.86
N LEU A 14 -4.73 7.67 1.56
CA LEU A 14 -5.49 6.51 1.09
C LEU A 14 -4.77 5.19 1.35
N SER A 15 -3.44 5.20 1.55
CA SER A 15 -2.68 4.01 1.96
C SER A 15 -3.01 3.53 3.37
N ILE A 16 -3.74 4.31 4.18
CA ILE A 16 -4.16 3.90 5.51
C ILE A 16 -5.55 3.26 5.51
N ILE A 17 -6.25 3.16 4.37
CA ILE A 17 -7.60 2.58 4.26
C ILE A 17 -7.66 1.15 4.82
N ALA A 18 -6.56 0.40 4.83
CA ALA A 18 -6.52 -0.90 5.50
C ALA A 18 -6.84 -0.85 7.02
N LYS A 19 -6.83 0.34 7.65
CA LYS A 19 -7.30 0.58 9.02
C LYS A 19 -8.82 0.45 9.19
N ILE A 20 -9.60 0.17 8.15
CA ILE A 20 -11.05 -0.15 8.28
C ILE A 20 -11.34 -1.39 9.17
N ASP A 21 -10.33 -1.97 9.82
CA ASP A 21 -10.37 -3.17 10.65
C ASP A 21 -10.57 -2.90 12.15
N GLY A 22 -10.94 -1.69 12.55
CA GLY A 22 -11.02 -1.29 13.97
C GLY A 22 -11.85 -2.25 14.84
N SER A 23 -12.93 -2.86 14.30
CA SER A 23 -13.64 -3.98 14.92
C SER A 23 -14.65 -4.65 13.95
N PRO A 24 -14.68 -6.00 13.80
CA PRO A 24 -13.74 -6.96 14.35
C PRO A 24 -12.42 -6.94 13.57
N SER A 25 -11.30 -7.06 14.28
CA SER A 25 -10.00 -7.18 13.65
C SER A 25 -9.94 -8.45 12.79
N HIS A 26 -9.14 -8.40 11.71
CA HIS A 26 -8.78 -9.43 10.73
C HIS A 26 -9.59 -9.50 9.43
N LEU A 27 -10.62 -8.66 9.21
CA LEU A 27 -11.39 -8.67 7.95
C LEU A 27 -10.72 -7.84 6.84
N HIS A 28 -9.93 -6.81 7.17
CA HIS A 28 -9.25 -6.01 6.15
C HIS A 28 -8.34 -6.84 5.22
N ARG A 29 -7.82 -7.97 5.68
CA ARG A 29 -6.99 -8.87 4.85
C ARG A 29 -7.76 -9.47 3.67
N PHE A 30 -9.09 -9.57 3.77
CA PHE A 30 -9.96 -10.06 2.71
C PHE A 30 -10.57 -8.94 1.86
N HIS A 31 -10.59 -7.71 2.37
CA HIS A 31 -11.31 -6.58 1.76
C HIS A 31 -10.40 -5.45 1.25
N CYS A 32 -9.25 -5.24 1.89
CA CYS A 32 -8.31 -4.16 1.60
C CYS A 32 -7.00 -4.63 0.96
N HIS A 33 -6.52 -5.81 1.33
CA HIS A 33 -5.25 -6.33 0.80
C HIS A 33 -5.31 -6.86 -0.63
N PRO A 34 -6.40 -7.52 -1.07
CA PRO A 34 -6.46 -8.05 -2.42
C PRO A 34 -6.41 -6.92 -3.45
N LEU A 35 -5.47 -7.01 -4.39
CA LEU A 35 -5.22 -5.96 -5.39
C LEU A 35 -6.46 -5.72 -6.25
N SER A 36 -7.19 -6.78 -6.60
CA SER A 36 -8.45 -6.72 -7.36
C SER A 36 -9.54 -5.87 -6.69
N LYS A 37 -9.45 -5.60 -5.37
CA LYS A 37 -10.36 -4.72 -4.63
C LYS A 37 -9.98 -3.24 -4.70
N GLY A 38 -8.77 -2.91 -5.15
CA GLY A 38 -8.26 -1.54 -5.26
C GLY A 38 -9.26 -0.56 -5.91
N PRO A 39 -9.82 -0.85 -7.10
CA PRO A 39 -10.80 0.02 -7.74
C PRO A 39 -12.07 0.25 -6.92
N LEU A 40 -12.57 -0.78 -6.23
CA LEU A 40 -13.74 -0.64 -5.35
C LEU A 40 -13.43 0.24 -4.14
N LEU A 41 -12.25 0.07 -3.54
CA LEU A 41 -11.80 0.88 -2.41
C LEU A 41 -11.63 2.35 -2.79
N VAL A 42 -11.09 2.64 -3.98
CA VAL A 42 -11.00 4.03 -4.50
C VAL A 42 -12.39 4.65 -4.63
N LYS A 43 -13.36 3.92 -5.20
CA LYS A 43 -14.75 4.40 -5.33
C LYS A 43 -15.41 4.62 -3.98
N ALA A 44 -15.21 3.70 -3.04
CA ALA A 44 -15.73 3.83 -1.68
C ALA A 44 -15.10 5.03 -0.95
N ALA A 45 -13.79 5.24 -1.10
CA ALA A 45 -13.08 6.39 -0.54
C ALA A 45 -13.57 7.72 -1.13
N LEU A 46 -13.84 7.81 -2.44
CA LEU A 46 -14.45 9.00 -3.05
C LEU A 46 -15.82 9.35 -2.44
N ASN A 47 -16.60 8.34 -2.04
CA ASN A 47 -17.89 8.54 -1.38
C ASN A 47 -17.77 9.03 0.07
N VAL A 48 -16.61 8.85 0.71
CA VAL A 48 -16.40 9.16 2.13
C VAL A 48 -15.56 10.42 2.32
N PHE A 49 -14.43 10.52 1.62
CA PHE A 49 -13.51 11.65 1.71
C PHE A 49 -13.81 12.76 0.70
N GLY A 50 -14.66 12.48 -0.28
CA GLY A 50 -15.08 13.44 -1.30
C GLY A 50 -14.19 13.46 -2.53
N SER A 51 -14.71 14.13 -3.56
CA SER A 51 -14.09 14.23 -4.89
C SER A 51 -13.81 15.70 -5.23
N LYS A 52 -12.58 15.99 -5.68
CA LYS A 52 -12.18 17.38 -6.06
C LYS A 52 -12.95 17.91 -7.26
N ASN A 53 -13.39 17.04 -8.17
CA ASN A 53 -14.15 17.42 -9.37
C ASN A 53 -15.67 17.22 -9.19
N GLY A 54 -16.12 16.86 -7.99
CA GLY A 54 -17.52 16.59 -7.68
C GLY A 54 -18.09 15.29 -8.27
N ASN A 55 -17.28 14.52 -9.01
CA ASN A 55 -17.70 13.21 -9.51
C ASN A 55 -17.53 12.17 -8.40
N VAL A 56 -18.65 11.71 -7.85
CA VAL A 56 -18.70 10.64 -6.86
C VAL A 56 -19.39 9.43 -7.49
N PRO A 57 -18.67 8.30 -7.68
CA PRO A 57 -19.23 7.12 -8.31
C PRO A 57 -20.28 6.48 -7.40
N TYR A 58 -21.33 5.90 -7.99
CA TYR A 58 -22.29 5.11 -7.21
C TYR A 58 -21.61 3.84 -6.68
N VAL A 59 -21.75 3.61 -5.37
CA VAL A 59 -21.36 2.38 -4.68
C VAL A 59 -22.59 1.93 -3.86
N PRO A 60 -23.04 0.68 -3.98
CA PRO A 60 -24.18 0.18 -3.19
C PRO A 60 -23.96 0.39 -1.69
N GLU A 61 -25.00 0.85 -0.99
CA GLU A 61 -24.94 1.21 0.43
C GLU A 61 -24.61 0.02 1.36
N ASP A 62 -24.86 -1.21 0.90
CA ASP A 62 -24.51 -2.45 1.59
C ASP A 62 -23.10 -2.95 1.28
N THR A 63 -22.34 -2.23 0.45
CA THR A 63 -20.92 -2.52 0.19
C THR A 63 -20.13 -2.41 1.49
N PHE A 64 -19.45 -3.49 1.86
CA PHE A 64 -18.70 -3.60 3.11
C PHE A 64 -17.68 -2.46 3.27
N GLU A 65 -16.87 -2.22 2.23
CA GLU A 65 -15.80 -1.22 2.22
C GLU A 65 -16.35 0.20 2.41
N LEU A 66 -17.47 0.53 1.78
CA LEU A 66 -18.13 1.83 1.93
C LEU A 66 -18.67 2.03 3.34
N ARG A 67 -19.44 1.05 3.84
CA ARG A 67 -20.02 1.12 5.19
C ARG A 67 -18.93 1.31 6.22
N ARG A 68 -17.84 0.56 6.09
CA ARG A 68 -16.76 0.58 7.08
C ARG A 68 -15.91 1.84 7.03
N LEU A 69 -15.62 2.37 5.84
CA LEU A 69 -14.97 3.69 5.71
C LEU A 69 -15.80 4.80 6.36
N ARG A 70 -17.13 4.74 6.30
CA ARG A 70 -18.01 5.70 7.00
C ARG A 70 -17.99 5.53 8.51
N GLU A 71 -18.01 4.30 9.00
CA GLU A 71 -17.94 4.00 10.44
C GLU A 71 -16.62 4.49 11.06
N ASP A 72 -15.50 4.32 10.34
CA ASP A 72 -14.16 4.70 10.82
C ASP A 72 -13.73 6.10 10.38
N TYR A 73 -14.63 6.91 9.80
CA TYR A 73 -14.31 8.22 9.23
C TYR A 73 -13.59 9.16 10.22
N GLU A 74 -14.10 9.27 11.45
CA GLU A 74 -13.52 10.16 12.46
C GLU A 74 -12.07 9.77 12.80
N SER A 75 -11.79 8.47 12.87
CA SER A 75 -10.45 7.92 13.11
C SER A 75 -9.49 8.28 11.97
N PHE A 76 -9.94 8.15 10.71
CA PHE A 76 -9.14 8.57 9.56
C PHE A 76 -8.83 10.07 9.55
N VAL A 77 -9.80 10.91 9.90
CA VAL A 77 -9.62 12.36 9.98
C VAL A 77 -8.63 12.72 11.10
N GLU A 78 -8.70 12.05 12.24
CA GLU A 78 -7.77 12.25 13.35
C GLU A 78 -6.33 11.88 12.94
N ASP A 79 -6.14 10.70 12.35
CA ASP A 79 -4.83 10.27 11.85
C ASP A 79 -4.26 11.28 10.85
N PHE A 80 -5.07 11.70 9.86
CA PHE A 80 -4.67 12.63 8.82
C PHE A 80 -4.27 14.00 9.39
N LYS A 81 -5.01 14.50 10.38
CA LYS A 81 -4.65 15.73 11.10
C LYS A 81 -3.31 15.61 11.80
N VAL A 82 -3.03 14.48 12.44
CA VAL A 82 -1.78 14.25 13.17
C VAL A 82 -0.61 14.05 12.20
N SER A 83 -0.77 13.25 11.15
CA SER A 83 0.30 12.91 10.20
C SER A 83 0.62 14.06 9.25
N ASP A 84 -0.40 14.66 8.66
CA ASP A 84 -0.25 15.59 7.54
C ASP A 84 -0.46 17.05 7.94
N LYS A 85 -0.90 17.30 9.19
CA LYS A 85 -1.21 18.64 9.72
C LYS A 85 -2.21 19.39 8.84
N LYS A 86 -3.22 18.67 8.35
CA LYS A 86 -4.27 19.14 7.43
C LYS A 86 -5.66 18.79 7.95
N ASP A 87 -6.65 19.54 7.52
CA ASP A 87 -8.06 19.30 7.86
C ASP A 87 -8.73 18.32 6.88
N ALA A 88 -9.91 17.82 7.28
CA ALA A 88 -10.68 16.83 6.52
C ALA A 88 -10.96 17.27 5.06
N ASP A 89 -11.15 18.57 4.81
CA ASP A 89 -11.39 19.10 3.46
C ASP A 89 -10.23 18.82 2.49
N ALA A 90 -9.01 18.60 3.00
CA ALA A 90 -7.85 18.25 2.20
C ALA A 90 -7.73 16.76 1.89
N MET A 91 -8.66 15.92 2.39
CA MET A 91 -8.74 14.50 2.06
C MET A 91 -9.44 14.24 0.72
N ALA A 92 -10.20 15.21 0.20
CA ALA A 92 -10.83 15.08 -1.11
C ALA A 92 -9.76 14.90 -2.21
N PHE A 93 -10.02 13.99 -3.16
CA PHE A 93 -9.04 13.61 -4.18
C PHE A 93 -9.67 13.42 -5.56
N GLU A 94 -8.85 13.18 -6.58
CA GLU A 94 -9.31 12.85 -7.93
C GLU A 94 -9.16 11.34 -8.19
N GLU A 95 -10.14 10.74 -8.86
CA GLU A 95 -10.03 9.36 -9.32
C GLU A 95 -8.87 9.22 -10.31
N GLY A 96 -8.18 8.07 -10.27
CA GLY A 96 -7.12 7.76 -11.22
C GLY A 96 -6.12 6.76 -10.67
N TYR A 97 -5.05 6.54 -11.43
CA TYR A 97 -4.00 5.62 -11.02
C TYR A 97 -3.20 6.12 -9.81
N GLY A 98 -3.14 7.44 -9.55
CA GLY A 98 -2.54 7.97 -8.31
C GLY A 98 -3.30 7.51 -7.06
N ALA A 99 -4.63 7.64 -7.07
CA ALA A 99 -5.47 7.15 -5.98
C ALA A 99 -5.34 5.62 -5.81
N LEU A 100 -5.39 4.88 -6.93
CA LEU A 100 -5.21 3.42 -6.91
C LEU A 100 -3.83 3.01 -6.37
N LEU A 101 -2.76 3.67 -6.83
CA LEU A 101 -1.39 3.45 -6.36
C LEU A 101 -1.29 3.66 -4.86
N SER A 102 -1.91 4.71 -4.33
CA SER A 102 -1.92 4.99 -2.90
C SER A 102 -2.61 3.86 -2.12
N VAL A 103 -3.82 3.45 -2.53
CA VAL A 103 -4.57 2.35 -1.89
C VAL A 103 -3.76 1.05 -1.87
N ILE A 104 -3.26 0.59 -3.02
CA ILE A 104 -2.59 -0.72 -3.11
C ILE A 104 -1.16 -0.70 -2.56
N SER A 105 -0.56 0.49 -2.38
CA SER A 105 0.77 0.61 -1.76
C SER A 105 0.79 0.07 -0.33
N HIS A 106 -0.35 0.09 0.36
CA HIS A 106 -0.49 -0.54 1.67
C HIS A 106 -0.09 -2.02 1.63
N SER A 107 -0.72 -2.81 0.75
CA SER A 107 -0.43 -4.26 0.63
C SER A 107 1.03 -4.52 0.31
N TYR A 108 1.65 -3.68 -0.51
CA TYR A 108 3.07 -3.76 -0.83
C TYR A 108 3.96 -3.52 0.40
N PHE A 109 3.75 -2.41 1.13
CA PHE A 109 4.55 -2.11 2.32
C PHE A 109 4.24 -3.04 3.49
N ASP A 110 3.03 -3.59 3.59
CA ASP A 110 2.67 -4.52 4.65
C ASP A 110 3.44 -5.85 4.53
N THR A 111 4.02 -6.19 3.36
CA THR A 111 4.93 -7.35 3.22
C THR A 111 6.17 -7.30 4.13
N TYR A 112 6.52 -6.12 4.63
CA TYR A 112 7.61 -5.92 5.61
C TYR A 112 7.16 -6.09 7.07
N ASN A 113 5.85 -6.18 7.32
CA ASN A 113 5.27 -6.35 8.64
C ASN A 113 4.55 -7.70 8.81
N ASN A 114 3.88 -8.17 7.75
CA ASN A 114 3.00 -9.32 7.73
C ASN A 114 3.00 -9.98 6.34
N ALA A 115 2.72 -11.28 6.30
CA ALA A 115 2.30 -11.94 5.07
C ALA A 115 0.94 -11.39 4.57
N VAL A 116 0.85 -11.07 3.27
CA VAL A 116 -0.36 -10.54 2.63
C VAL A 116 -0.86 -11.44 1.50
N GLN A 117 -2.19 -11.62 1.40
CA GLN A 117 -2.81 -12.39 0.32
C GLN A 117 -3.25 -11.47 -0.83
N ALA A 118 -2.29 -10.81 -1.47
CA ALA A 118 -2.54 -9.76 -2.46
C ALA A 118 -3.31 -10.24 -3.71
N PHE A 119 -3.28 -11.54 -4.03
CA PHE A 119 -3.88 -12.12 -5.23
C PHE A 119 -5.20 -12.85 -4.98
N ALA A 120 -5.76 -12.73 -3.78
CA ALA A 120 -7.12 -13.23 -3.51
C ALA A 120 -8.16 -12.45 -4.36
N PRO A 121 -9.35 -13.03 -4.63
CA PRO A 121 -9.74 -14.40 -4.32
C PRO A 121 -9.21 -15.43 -5.35
N TYR A 122 -8.49 -14.99 -6.38
CA TYR A 122 -8.00 -15.89 -7.44
C TYR A 122 -7.01 -16.92 -6.89
N GLU A 123 -6.04 -16.48 -6.09
CA GLU A 123 -5.10 -17.33 -5.38
C GLU A 123 -4.87 -16.85 -3.94
N GLY A 124 -4.91 -17.79 -3.00
CA GLY A 124 -4.74 -17.51 -1.57
C GLY A 124 -3.29 -17.49 -1.08
N TYR A 125 -2.32 -17.42 -1.98
CA TYR A 125 -0.90 -17.44 -1.64
C TYR A 125 -0.45 -16.12 -1.00
N CYS A 126 0.55 -16.21 -0.12
CA CYS A 126 1.06 -15.07 0.62
C CYS A 126 2.28 -14.46 -0.07
N ALA A 127 2.27 -13.14 -0.21
CA ALA A 127 3.45 -12.33 -0.50
C ALA A 127 4.08 -11.84 0.81
N GLU A 128 5.40 -11.98 0.92
CA GLU A 128 6.16 -11.54 2.09
C GLU A 128 7.65 -11.35 1.75
N GLN A 129 8.35 -10.54 2.55
CA GLN A 129 9.81 -10.38 2.49
C GLN A 129 10.55 -11.57 3.15
N TYR A 130 10.31 -12.80 2.66
CA TYR A 130 10.83 -14.04 3.25
C TYR A 130 12.36 -14.05 3.46
N ALA A 131 13.12 -13.42 2.56
CA ALA A 131 14.58 -13.35 2.66
C ALA A 131 15.04 -12.39 3.77
N MET A 132 14.36 -11.25 3.92
CA MET A 132 14.61 -10.29 4.99
C MET A 132 14.36 -10.91 6.36
N TRP A 133 13.26 -11.64 6.54
CA TRP A 133 12.90 -12.23 7.84
C TRP A 133 13.93 -13.23 8.38
N LYS A 134 14.78 -13.79 7.52
CA LYS A 134 15.92 -14.63 7.94
C LYS A 134 17.07 -13.83 8.56
N LYS A 135 17.08 -12.52 8.39
CA LYS A 135 18.13 -11.58 8.84
C LYS A 135 17.72 -10.75 10.05
N VAL A 136 16.44 -10.81 10.44
CA VAL A 136 15.84 -9.99 11.50
C VAL A 136 15.42 -10.88 12.66
N ASP A 137 15.74 -10.47 13.89
CA ASP A 137 15.08 -11.03 15.07
C ASP A 137 13.65 -10.51 15.12
N TYR A 138 12.69 -11.38 14.80
CA TYR A 138 11.27 -11.04 14.73
C TYR A 138 10.72 -10.47 16.05
N PHE A 139 11.16 -10.98 17.21
CA PHE A 139 10.65 -10.49 18.49
C PHE A 139 11.18 -9.09 18.80
N ASN A 140 12.48 -8.85 18.57
CA ASN A 140 13.06 -7.53 18.70
C ASN A 140 12.42 -6.53 17.72
N TYR A 141 12.15 -6.97 16.49
CA TYR A 141 11.43 -6.17 15.51
C TYR A 141 10.05 -5.77 16.01
N ARG A 142 9.21 -6.72 16.45
CA ARG A 142 7.84 -6.43 16.88
C ARG A 142 7.77 -5.48 18.07
N ILE A 143 8.78 -5.50 18.95
CA ILE A 143 8.88 -4.59 20.10
C ILE A 143 9.33 -3.19 19.64
N LYS A 144 10.39 -3.10 18.81
CA LYS A 144 11.02 -1.82 18.45
C LYS A 144 10.37 -1.08 17.28
N TRP A 145 9.69 -1.80 16.37
CA TRP A 145 9.23 -1.25 15.10
C TRP A 145 8.31 -0.06 15.26
N TYR A 146 7.21 -0.24 16.01
CA TYR A 146 6.18 0.78 16.15
C TYR A 146 6.57 1.93 17.10
N ALA A 147 7.47 1.68 18.06
CA ALA A 147 7.81 2.65 19.09
C ALA A 147 9.05 3.51 18.77
N GLU A 148 10.06 2.95 18.09
CA GLU A 148 11.40 3.57 18.05
C GLU A 148 12.03 3.65 16.66
N THR A 149 11.70 2.73 15.76
CA THR A 149 12.54 2.50 14.56
C THR A 149 11.87 2.83 13.24
N ALA A 150 10.54 2.69 13.11
CA ALA A 150 9.84 2.96 11.85
C ALA A 150 10.03 4.39 11.31
N PRO A 151 9.94 5.48 12.12
CA PRO A 151 10.17 6.83 11.61
C PRO A 151 11.58 7.02 11.04
N THR A 152 12.62 6.58 11.77
CA THR A 152 14.02 6.69 11.37
C THR A 152 14.32 5.90 10.09
N VAL A 153 13.77 4.70 9.95
CA VAL A 153 13.91 3.90 8.72
C VAL A 153 13.27 4.62 7.53
N ARG A 154 12.06 5.17 7.71
CA ARG A 154 11.37 5.94 6.65
C ARG A 154 12.18 7.15 6.22
N GLU A 155 12.72 7.92 7.16
CA GLU A 155 13.56 9.09 6.86
C GLU A 155 14.80 8.72 6.05
N LYS A 156 15.51 7.65 6.45
CA LYS A 156 16.67 7.16 5.71
C LYS A 156 16.30 6.73 4.29
N VAL A 157 15.23 5.96 4.13
CA VAL A 157 14.76 5.52 2.80
C VAL A 157 14.38 6.72 1.93
N LEU A 158 13.69 7.72 2.48
CA LEU A 158 13.28 8.93 1.75
C LEU A 158 14.46 9.82 1.33
N SER A 159 15.62 9.70 1.99
CA SER A 159 16.85 10.43 1.63
C SER A 159 17.65 9.82 0.47
N GLU A 160 17.25 8.67 -0.06
CA GLU A 160 18.01 7.95 -1.09
C GLU A 160 17.86 8.59 -2.48
N ASP A 161 18.90 8.50 -3.30
CA ASP A 161 18.91 9.14 -4.62
C ASP A 161 18.02 8.45 -5.66
N PHE A 162 17.60 7.20 -5.43
CA PHE A 162 16.76 6.45 -6.38
C PHE A 162 15.35 7.05 -6.54
N TRP A 163 14.93 7.98 -5.67
CA TRP A 163 13.69 8.74 -5.83
C TRP A 163 13.73 9.77 -6.96
N ASN A 164 14.92 10.10 -7.50
CA ASN A 164 15.12 11.06 -8.59
C ASN A 164 14.79 10.46 -9.97
N VAL A 165 13.59 9.91 -10.10
CA VAL A 165 13.04 9.29 -11.31
C VAL A 165 11.60 9.74 -11.52
N SER A 166 11.08 9.56 -12.72
CA SER A 166 9.69 9.89 -13.04
C SER A 166 9.07 8.78 -13.88
N PHE A 167 7.89 8.34 -13.47
CA PHE A 167 7.09 7.31 -14.14
C PHE A 167 5.63 7.75 -14.12
N SER A 168 4.78 7.17 -14.95
CA SER A 168 3.33 7.34 -14.76
C SER A 168 2.82 6.52 -13.58
N ALA A 169 1.74 6.96 -12.94
CA ALA A 169 1.08 6.18 -11.89
C ALA A 169 0.64 4.79 -12.39
N LYS A 170 0.21 4.68 -13.65
CA LYS A 170 -0.19 3.42 -14.27
C LYS A 170 0.97 2.43 -14.36
N GLU A 171 2.16 2.90 -14.78
CA GLU A 171 3.37 2.07 -14.79
C GLU A 171 3.80 1.67 -13.38
N MET A 172 3.69 2.59 -12.41
CA MET A 172 4.00 2.30 -11.00
C MET A 172 3.08 1.23 -10.41
N VAL A 173 1.77 1.27 -10.73
CA VAL A 173 0.80 0.23 -10.35
C VAL A 173 1.20 -1.11 -10.97
N LYS A 174 1.51 -1.15 -12.27
CA LYS A 174 1.99 -2.37 -12.96
C LYS A 174 3.24 -2.93 -12.31
N GLY A 175 4.24 -2.09 -12.04
CA GLY A 175 5.45 -2.50 -11.36
C GLY A 175 5.16 -3.11 -9.99
N LEU A 176 4.34 -2.46 -9.17
CA LEU A 176 3.98 -2.92 -7.83
C LEU A 176 3.31 -4.31 -7.86
N VAL A 177 2.37 -4.54 -8.78
CA VAL A 177 1.69 -5.83 -8.94
C VAL A 177 2.70 -6.94 -9.24
N HIS A 178 3.64 -6.69 -10.16
CA HIS A 178 4.68 -7.67 -10.52
C HIS A 178 5.68 -7.91 -9.39
N ARG A 179 6.05 -6.87 -8.64
CA ARG A 179 6.89 -7.01 -7.44
C ARG A 179 6.20 -7.87 -6.39
N LEU A 180 4.95 -7.58 -6.06
CA LEU A 180 4.15 -8.41 -5.16
C LEU A 180 4.08 -9.86 -5.63
N ALA A 181 3.83 -10.11 -6.92
CA ALA A 181 3.82 -11.47 -7.47
C ALA A 181 5.15 -12.21 -7.26
N SER A 182 6.28 -11.49 -7.39
CA SER A 182 7.61 -12.06 -7.18
C SER A 182 7.93 -12.37 -5.71
N LEU A 183 7.23 -11.72 -4.78
CA LEU A 183 7.34 -11.95 -3.32
C LEU A 183 6.42 -13.07 -2.85
N THR A 184 5.51 -13.57 -3.71
CA THR A 184 4.54 -14.61 -3.36
C THR A 184 5.14 -16.00 -3.37
N GLN A 185 4.86 -16.79 -2.32
CA GLN A 185 5.20 -18.21 -2.25
C GLN A 185 3.98 -19.07 -1.89
N PRO A 186 3.61 -20.08 -2.71
CA PRO A 186 4.12 -20.40 -4.05
C PRO A 186 3.97 -19.25 -5.06
N SER A 187 4.66 -19.35 -6.20
CA SER A 187 4.56 -18.34 -7.27
C SER A 187 3.13 -18.24 -7.80
N VAL A 188 2.68 -17.01 -8.05
CA VAL A 188 1.36 -16.72 -8.63
C VAL A 188 1.30 -17.24 -10.07
N SER A 189 0.18 -17.83 -10.49
CA SER A 189 0.04 -18.27 -11.89
C SER A 189 0.01 -17.08 -12.86
N PRO A 190 0.49 -17.26 -14.11
CA PRO A 190 0.37 -16.24 -15.16
C PRO A 190 -1.07 -15.81 -15.42
N GLU A 191 -2.03 -16.73 -15.30
CA GLU A 191 -3.46 -16.47 -15.48
C GLU A 191 -4.00 -15.53 -14.40
N THR A 192 -3.69 -15.80 -13.13
CA THR A 192 -4.07 -14.94 -12.00
C THR A 192 -3.44 -13.56 -12.12
N LEU A 193 -2.15 -13.49 -12.48
CA LEU A 193 -1.47 -12.22 -12.68
C LEU A 193 -2.14 -11.40 -13.79
N LYS A 194 -2.44 -12.02 -14.94
CA LYS A 194 -3.14 -11.34 -16.04
C LYS A 194 -4.54 -10.89 -15.63
N GLN A 195 -5.27 -11.69 -14.85
CA GLN A 195 -6.60 -11.30 -14.38
C GLN A 195 -6.54 -10.07 -13.48
N VAL A 196 -5.60 -10.02 -12.53
CA VAL A 196 -5.41 -8.85 -11.66
C VAL A 196 -5.03 -7.61 -12.48
N GLU A 197 -4.19 -7.75 -13.52
CA GLU A 197 -3.90 -6.64 -14.42
C GLU A 197 -5.15 -6.09 -15.12
N VAL A 198 -6.05 -6.98 -15.55
CA VAL A 198 -7.32 -6.60 -16.20
C VAL A 198 -8.22 -5.88 -15.20
N ASP A 199 -8.37 -6.41 -13.99
CA ASP A 199 -9.21 -5.79 -12.95
C ASP A 199 -8.73 -4.37 -12.58
N LEU A 200 -7.42 -4.17 -12.59
CA LEU A 200 -6.78 -2.87 -12.34
C LEU A 200 -6.71 -1.98 -13.59
N GLY A 201 -7.07 -2.49 -14.76
CA GLY A 201 -7.00 -1.78 -16.05
C GLY A 201 -5.57 -1.41 -16.48
N ILE A 202 -4.58 -2.24 -16.16
CA ILE A 202 -3.15 -2.02 -16.47
C ILE A 202 -2.60 -3.05 -17.47
N ASP A 203 -3.49 -3.83 -18.07
CA ASP A 203 -3.14 -4.97 -18.91
C ASP A 203 -2.78 -4.58 -20.35
N ASP A 204 -3.05 -3.34 -20.72
CA ASP A 204 -2.76 -2.66 -21.99
C ASP A 204 -1.32 -2.11 -22.09
N ILE A 205 -0.60 -2.02 -20.97
CA ILE A 205 0.79 -1.56 -20.95
C ILE A 205 1.77 -2.71 -20.62
N PRO A 206 2.98 -2.71 -21.23
CA PRO A 206 4.02 -3.65 -20.85
C PRO A 206 4.62 -3.30 -19.47
N LEU A 207 5.23 -4.28 -18.81
CA LEU A 207 6.02 -4.02 -17.60
C LEU A 207 7.26 -3.19 -17.95
N ASN A 208 7.34 -1.98 -17.40
CA ASN A 208 8.52 -1.11 -17.53
C ASN A 208 9.66 -1.62 -16.62
N LYS A 209 10.82 -1.93 -17.20
CA LYS A 209 11.99 -2.45 -16.48
C LYS A 209 12.66 -1.44 -15.56
N ASP A 210 12.55 -0.15 -15.87
CA ASP A 210 13.09 0.90 -14.99
C ASP A 210 12.23 1.08 -13.74
N VAL A 211 10.90 0.87 -13.85
CA VAL A 211 10.01 0.82 -12.69
C VAL A 211 10.30 -0.39 -11.82
N GLU A 212 10.50 -1.57 -12.43
CA GLU A 212 10.91 -2.78 -11.70
C GLU A 212 12.23 -2.54 -10.94
N LYS A 213 13.21 -1.93 -11.61
CA LYS A 213 14.50 -1.56 -10.99
C LYS A 213 14.31 -0.57 -9.83
N PHE A 214 13.46 0.45 -10.00
CA PHE A 214 13.14 1.39 -8.93
C PHE A 214 12.59 0.68 -7.68
N TYR A 215 11.64 -0.25 -7.85
CA TYR A 215 11.12 -1.00 -6.72
C TYR A 215 12.19 -1.90 -6.08
N LEU A 216 13.03 -2.57 -6.87
CA LEU A 216 14.14 -3.36 -6.31
C LEU A 216 15.10 -2.51 -5.47
N GLN A 217 15.41 -1.28 -5.89
CA GLN A 217 16.23 -0.35 -5.10
C GLN A 217 15.51 0.11 -3.82
N LEU A 218 14.21 0.36 -3.90
CA LEU A 218 13.38 0.66 -2.74
C LEU A 218 13.38 -0.51 -1.75
N GLU A 219 13.23 -1.75 -2.25
CA GLU A 219 13.21 -2.96 -1.43
C GLU A 219 14.55 -3.18 -0.73
N GLU A 220 15.67 -3.02 -1.46
CA GLU A 220 17.03 -3.13 -0.93
C GLU A 220 17.29 -2.08 0.16
N SER A 221 16.88 -0.83 -0.06
CA SER A 221 17.04 0.25 0.94
C SER A 221 16.19 -0.01 2.19
N LEU A 222 14.92 -0.39 2.02
CA LEU A 222 14.04 -0.76 3.13
C LEU A 222 14.63 -1.91 3.95
N GLU A 223 15.05 -2.99 3.27
CA GLU A 223 15.66 -4.14 3.94
C GLU A 223 16.92 -3.74 4.70
N ARG A 224 17.84 -3.00 4.06
CA ARG A 224 19.10 -2.55 4.68
C ARG A 224 18.83 -1.77 5.97
N HIS A 225 18.02 -0.73 5.88
CA HIS A 225 17.76 0.17 7.02
C HIS A 225 16.94 -0.50 8.12
N LEU A 226 15.99 -1.38 7.75
CA LEU A 226 15.20 -2.16 8.70
C LEU A 226 16.10 -3.12 9.47
N VAL A 227 16.90 -3.94 8.78
CA VAL A 227 17.81 -4.90 9.42
C VAL A 227 18.79 -4.17 10.33
N GLU A 228 19.35 -3.03 9.92
CA GLU A 228 20.22 -2.20 10.78
C GLU A 228 19.52 -1.71 12.06
N SER A 229 18.27 -1.24 11.94
CA SER A 229 17.53 -0.66 13.07
C SER A 229 17.21 -1.65 14.19
N VAL A 230 17.24 -2.96 13.90
CA VAL A 230 16.86 -4.02 14.84
C VAL A 230 18.03 -4.96 15.19
N LYS A 231 19.25 -4.64 14.77
CA LYS A 231 20.46 -5.44 15.04
C LYS A 231 20.90 -5.46 16.50
N GLU A 232 20.71 -4.36 17.23
CA GLU A 232 21.17 -4.27 18.62
C GLU A 232 20.15 -4.91 19.58
N PRO A 233 20.57 -5.83 20.48
CA PRO A 233 19.72 -6.36 21.54
C PRO A 233 19.26 -5.25 22.49
N ILE A 234 18.14 -5.48 23.20
CA ILE A 234 17.72 -4.60 24.30
C ILE A 234 18.78 -4.69 25.41
N THR A 235 19.51 -3.60 25.66
CA THR A 235 20.26 -3.46 26.91
C THR A 235 19.27 -3.13 28.02
N ASN A 236 18.93 -4.14 28.83
CA ASN A 236 18.18 -3.96 30.08
C ASN A 236 18.99 -3.16 31.10
#